data_AF-A0A5E6MBK8-F1
#
_entry.id   AF-A0A5E6MBK8-F1
#
_cell.length_a   1.000
_cell.length_b   1.000
_cell.length_c   1.000
_cell.angle_alpha   90.00
_cell.angle_beta   90.00
_cell.angle_gamma   90.00
#
_symmetry.space_group_name_H-M   'P 1'
#
loop_
_entity.id
_entity.type
_entity.pdbx_description
1 polymer ?
#
loop_
_entity_poly.entity_id
_entity_poly.type
_entity_poly.pdbx_seq_one_letter_code
_entity_poly.pdbx_strand_id
1 'polypeptide(L)'
;MHRYLESFGRSKPREPNEWNHPQEVGSSRLSWDWVRATLVCAKGVGRRNGKRRSWAPASRNRDRMHELSLCQAILEILKEQAERHQYRKVHRVELRVGPRAMVEPSSMVFAFGAVSRGTLAEGALLDIVAVPAKAVCLDCSHEAEAERLGEACPRCGSDRWMLEEDVGLRLGEIEVD
;
A
#
# COMPACT_ATOMS: atom_id res chain seq x y z
N MET A 1 -33.59 48.14 30.35
CA MET A 1 -33.45 49.36 29.51
C MET A 1 -32.28 49.11 28.56
N HIS A 2 -32.56 48.45 27.43
CA HIS A 2 -32.50 49.03 26.07
C HIS A 2 -31.05 49.31 25.63
N ARG A 3 -30.38 48.43 24.86
CA ARG A 3 -30.44 48.27 23.37
C ARG A 3 -30.62 49.61 22.62
N TYR A 4 -29.75 49.93 21.68
CA TYR A 4 -29.99 49.88 20.21
C TYR A 4 -28.77 50.46 19.47
N LEU A 5 -28.03 49.71 18.62
CA LEU A 5 -28.30 49.19 17.25
C LEU A 5 -27.69 50.13 16.18
N GLU A 6 -26.76 49.64 15.36
CA GLU A 6 -26.92 49.11 13.98
C GLU A 6 -26.25 50.09 13.01
N SER A 7 -25.65 49.74 11.88
CA SER A 7 -26.10 48.89 10.76
C SER A 7 -24.91 48.71 9.81
N PHE A 8 -24.49 47.51 9.39
CA PHE A 8 -25.07 46.58 8.39
C PHE A 8 -24.69 46.81 6.92
N GLY A 9 -24.32 45.69 6.27
CA GLY A 9 -24.26 45.43 4.82
C GLY A 9 -23.34 44.23 4.55
N ARG A 10 -23.67 42.97 4.86
CA ARG A 10 -24.62 42.01 4.24
C ARG A 10 -24.44 41.79 2.72
N SER A 11 -24.01 40.55 2.38
CA SER A 11 -24.66 39.72 1.34
C SER A 11 -24.35 38.22 1.54
N LYS A 12 -25.34 37.48 2.06
CA LYS A 12 -25.68 36.07 1.68
C LYS A 12 -26.73 36.15 0.54
N PRO A 13 -27.15 35.10 -0.22
CA PRO A 13 -27.23 33.65 0.10
C PRO A 13 -26.86 32.68 -1.06
N ARG A 14 -26.79 31.34 -0.89
CA ARG A 14 -27.89 30.36 -1.12
C ARG A 14 -27.47 28.92 -0.75
N GLU A 15 -28.36 28.18 -0.06
CA GLU A 15 -28.61 26.72 -0.18
C GLU A 15 -29.67 26.50 -1.31
N PRO A 16 -30.11 25.29 -1.74
CA PRO A 16 -29.93 23.88 -1.27
C PRO A 16 -29.44 22.93 -2.41
N ASN A 17 -29.14 21.62 -2.26
CA ASN A 17 -30.03 20.50 -1.89
C ASN A 17 -29.30 19.13 -1.84
N GLU A 18 -29.97 18.20 -1.14
CA GLU A 18 -30.00 16.73 -1.19
C GLU A 18 -29.32 16.01 -2.37
N TRP A 19 -28.73 14.83 -2.09
CA TRP A 19 -28.49 13.59 -2.89
C TRP A 19 -27.15 13.00 -2.35
N ASN A 20 -27.01 11.82 -1.76
CA ASN A 20 -27.87 10.67 -1.58
C ASN A 20 -27.19 9.82 -0.46
N HIS A 21 -27.96 9.34 0.51
CA HIS A 21 -27.50 8.24 1.38
C HIS A 21 -27.19 7.01 0.51
N PRO A 22 -26.13 6.26 0.82
CA PRO A 22 -26.23 4.81 0.78
C PRO A 22 -26.01 4.25 2.17
N GLN A 23 -27.11 3.66 2.63
CA GLN A 23 -27.30 2.68 3.69
C GLN A 23 -26.06 2.05 4.32
N GLU A 24 -26.11 2.02 5.65
CA GLU A 24 -25.38 1.08 6.50
C GLU A 24 -25.47 -0.33 5.92
N VAL A 25 -24.38 -0.80 5.32
CA VAL A 25 -24.06 -2.22 5.24
C VAL A 25 -22.89 -2.42 6.18
N GLY A 26 -23.05 -3.33 7.14
CA GLY A 26 -22.08 -3.60 8.19
C GLY A 26 -20.77 -4.15 7.61
N SER A 27 -19.91 -3.27 7.10
CA SER A 27 -18.56 -3.60 6.68
C SER A 27 -17.67 -3.50 7.91
N SER A 28 -17.42 -4.64 8.56
CA SER A 28 -16.50 -4.71 9.68
C SER A 28 -15.07 -4.46 9.19
N ARG A 29 -14.62 -3.21 9.33
CA ARG A 29 -13.27 -2.79 8.97
C ARG A 29 -12.31 -3.31 10.04
N LEU A 30 -11.62 -4.42 9.75
CA LEU A 30 -10.63 -4.98 10.68
C LEU A 30 -9.36 -4.10 10.68
N SER A 31 -9.13 -3.43 11.80
CA SER A 31 -8.00 -2.50 12.05
C SER A 31 -6.70 -3.22 12.43
N TRP A 32 -5.59 -2.55 12.11
CA TRP A 32 -4.20 -3.00 11.93
C TRP A 32 -3.40 -3.53 13.15
N ASP A 33 -3.96 -3.67 14.35
CA ASP A 33 -3.16 -4.08 15.54
C ASP A 33 -2.80 -5.58 15.60
N TRP A 34 -3.33 -6.41 14.70
CA TRP A 34 -3.28 -7.89 14.85
C TRP A 34 -2.26 -8.65 13.96
N VAL A 35 -1.64 -8.07 12.93
CA VAL A 35 -0.88 -8.84 11.89
C VAL A 35 0.66 -8.74 12.01
N ARG A 36 1.22 -8.69 13.23
CA ARG A 36 2.68 -8.46 13.44
C ARG A 36 3.60 -9.69 13.36
N ALA A 37 3.18 -10.86 12.92
CA ALA A 37 4.04 -12.05 12.98
C ALA A 37 4.21 -12.77 11.63
N THR A 38 5.46 -12.76 11.15
CA THR A 38 6.14 -13.73 10.24
C THR A 38 6.21 -13.37 8.74
N LEU A 39 7.39 -12.92 8.25
CA LEU A 39 8.33 -13.72 7.43
C LEU A 39 9.53 -12.89 6.95
N VAL A 40 10.73 -13.28 7.41
CA VAL A 40 12.04 -12.83 6.92
C VAL A 40 12.53 -13.84 5.87
N CYS A 41 12.85 -13.38 4.65
CA CYS A 41 13.34 -14.23 3.56
C CYS A 41 14.87 -14.38 3.61
N ALA A 42 15.35 -15.63 3.52
CA ALA A 42 16.75 -16.01 3.67
C ALA A 42 17.51 -16.10 2.33
N LYS A 43 18.63 -15.35 2.24
CA LYS A 43 19.96 -15.61 1.64
C LYS A 43 20.11 -16.48 0.36
N GLY A 44 20.96 -15.99 -0.57
CA GLY A 44 21.81 -16.89 -1.40
C GLY A 44 22.46 -16.29 -2.65
N VAL A 45 23.78 -16.09 -2.62
CA VAL A 45 24.67 -15.49 -3.66
C VAL A 45 25.02 -16.46 -4.81
N GLY A 46 25.20 -15.93 -6.03
CA GLY A 46 25.87 -16.64 -7.13
C GLY A 46 26.51 -15.71 -8.18
N ARG A 47 27.82 -15.46 -8.08
CA ARG A 47 28.66 -14.79 -9.11
C ARG A 47 28.81 -15.70 -10.33
N ARG A 48 28.74 -15.17 -11.56
CA ARG A 48 29.54 -15.67 -12.70
C ARG A 48 29.73 -14.63 -13.82
N ASN A 49 30.93 -14.72 -14.40
CA ASN A 49 31.62 -13.81 -15.31
C ASN A 49 30.88 -13.37 -16.59
N GLY A 50 31.01 -12.07 -16.88
CA GLY A 50 31.60 -11.49 -18.09
C GLY A 50 31.39 -12.19 -19.44
N LYS A 51 30.51 -11.61 -20.26
CA LYS A 51 30.71 -11.38 -21.71
C LYS A 51 29.74 -10.27 -22.17
N ARG A 52 30.29 -9.14 -22.61
CA ARG A 52 29.57 -8.07 -23.31
C ARG A 52 28.96 -8.63 -24.59
N ARG A 53 27.63 -8.69 -24.69
CA ARG A 53 26.93 -8.84 -25.98
C ARG A 53 25.63 -8.03 -25.96
N SER A 54 25.58 -7.09 -26.91
CA SER A 54 24.41 -6.51 -27.59
C SER A 54 23.16 -6.16 -26.75
N TRP A 55 22.82 -4.88 -26.76
CA TRP A 55 21.51 -4.35 -26.37
C TRP A 55 20.40 -5.16 -27.05
N ALA A 56 19.72 -6.00 -26.28
CA ALA A 56 18.44 -6.62 -26.62
C ALA A 56 17.42 -6.11 -25.57
N PRO A 57 16.19 -5.74 -25.95
CA PRO A 57 15.20 -5.29 -24.98
C PRO A 57 14.92 -6.43 -24.00
N ALA A 58 14.95 -6.11 -22.71
CA ALA A 58 14.74 -7.06 -21.62
C ALA A 58 13.49 -7.92 -21.86
N SER A 59 13.65 -9.21 -21.59
CA SER A 59 12.66 -10.27 -21.84
C SER A 59 11.34 -10.02 -21.11
N ARG A 60 10.29 -9.71 -21.86
CA ARG A 60 8.89 -9.45 -21.43
C ARG A 60 8.13 -10.62 -20.76
N ASN A 61 8.83 -11.71 -20.39
CA ASN A 61 8.21 -12.98 -19.96
C ASN A 61 8.57 -13.40 -18.52
N ARG A 62 9.56 -12.75 -17.88
CA ARG A 62 9.95 -13.08 -16.50
C ARG A 62 9.05 -12.37 -15.48
N ASP A 63 8.58 -11.19 -15.84
CA ASP A 63 7.71 -10.36 -15.00
C ASP A 63 6.33 -11.04 -14.85
N ARG A 64 5.71 -11.50 -15.94
CA ARG A 64 4.38 -12.16 -15.86
C ARG A 64 4.28 -13.36 -14.90
N MET A 65 5.38 -14.03 -14.56
CA MET A 65 5.39 -15.09 -13.54
C MET A 65 5.65 -14.55 -12.13
N HIS A 66 6.42 -13.46 -11.99
CA HIS A 66 6.70 -12.82 -10.71
C HIS A 66 5.41 -12.29 -10.07
N GLU A 67 4.68 -11.39 -10.74
CA GLU A 67 3.43 -10.83 -10.23
C GLU A 67 2.34 -11.90 -10.03
N LEU A 68 2.28 -12.91 -10.92
CA LEU A 68 1.34 -14.03 -10.76
C LEU A 68 1.62 -14.83 -9.49
N SER A 69 2.88 -15.16 -9.21
CA SER A 69 3.27 -15.88 -7.99
C SER A 69 3.00 -15.05 -6.73
N LEU A 70 3.19 -13.73 -6.78
CA LEU A 70 2.83 -12.83 -5.68
C LEU A 70 1.32 -12.80 -5.46
N CYS A 71 0.52 -12.72 -6.51
CA CYS A 71 -0.94 -12.72 -6.41
C CYS A 71 -1.49 -14.05 -5.90
N GLN A 72 -0.87 -15.18 -6.28
CA GLN A 72 -1.19 -16.49 -5.71
C GLN A 72 -0.92 -16.52 -4.20
N ALA A 73 0.24 -16.04 -3.76
CA ALA A 73 0.56 -15.95 -2.34
C ALA A 73 -0.43 -15.07 -1.57
N ILE A 74 -0.84 -13.93 -2.14
CA ILE A 74 -1.90 -13.08 -1.57
C ILE A 74 -3.20 -13.88 -1.40
N LEU A 75 -3.63 -14.58 -2.45
CA LEU A 75 -4.88 -15.35 -2.41
C LEU A 75 -4.85 -16.45 -1.34
N GLU A 76 -3.73 -17.14 -1.16
CA GLU A 76 -3.58 -18.14 -0.09
C GLU A 76 -3.69 -17.50 1.30
N ILE A 77 -3.07 -16.33 1.51
CA ILE A 77 -3.23 -15.57 2.76
C ILE A 77 -4.70 -15.21 2.99
N LEU A 78 -5.43 -14.74 1.97
CA LEU A 78 -6.85 -14.43 2.09
C LEU A 78 -7.68 -15.67 2.48
N LYS A 79 -7.39 -16.85 1.89
CA LYS A 79 -8.06 -18.10 2.27
C LYS A 79 -7.80 -18.47 3.73
N GLU A 80 -6.54 -18.42 4.17
CA GLU A 80 -6.18 -18.70 5.57
C GLU A 80 -6.87 -17.74 6.53
N GLN A 81 -6.99 -16.46 6.18
CA GLN A 81 -7.72 -15.49 6.99
C GLN A 81 -9.24 -15.75 6.98
N ALA A 82 -9.80 -16.17 5.84
CA ALA A 82 -11.22 -16.51 5.74
C ALA A 82 -11.58 -17.68 6.66
N GLU A 83 -10.72 -18.69 6.76
CA GLU A 83 -10.93 -19.80 7.70
C GLU A 83 -10.90 -19.34 9.16
N ARG A 84 -10.01 -18.40 9.51
CA ARG A 84 -9.89 -17.88 10.88
C ARG A 84 -11.01 -16.94 11.28
N HIS A 85 -11.45 -16.11 10.36
CA HIS A 85 -12.40 -15.02 10.62
C HIS A 85 -13.81 -15.30 10.09
N GLN A 86 -14.02 -16.45 9.44
CA GLN A 86 -15.31 -16.98 8.98
C GLN A 86 -16.05 -16.09 7.97
N TYR A 87 -15.33 -15.24 7.24
CA TYR A 87 -15.89 -14.51 6.10
C TYR A 87 -15.90 -15.37 4.84
N ARG A 88 -16.78 -15.05 3.90
CA ARG A 88 -16.98 -15.83 2.66
C ARG A 88 -16.60 -15.06 1.41
N LYS A 89 -16.52 -13.73 1.50
CA LYS A 89 -16.23 -12.87 0.36
C LYS A 89 -15.30 -11.74 0.74
N VAL A 90 -14.36 -11.45 -0.15
CA VAL A 90 -13.49 -10.27 -0.08
C VAL A 90 -13.98 -9.26 -1.12
N HIS A 91 -14.16 -8.02 -0.70
CA HIS A 91 -14.59 -6.90 -1.55
C HIS A 91 -13.41 -6.05 -2.01
N ARG A 92 -12.43 -5.82 -1.13
CA ARG A 92 -11.27 -4.98 -1.39
C ARG A 92 -10.06 -5.52 -0.65
N VAL A 93 -8.90 -5.44 -1.31
CA VAL A 93 -7.59 -5.77 -0.75
C VAL A 93 -6.68 -4.58 -0.97
N GLU A 94 -6.19 -3.97 0.10
CA GLU A 94 -5.13 -2.98 0.02
C GLU A 94 -3.77 -3.71 -0.04
N LEU A 95 -2.94 -3.31 -0.99
CA LEU A 95 -1.58 -3.79 -1.15
C LEU A 95 -0.61 -2.63 -1.07
N ARG A 96 0.20 -2.62 -0.02
CA ARG A 96 1.23 -1.62 0.21
C ARG A 96 2.51 -2.02 -0.51
N VAL A 97 2.99 -1.15 -1.37
CA VAL A 97 4.14 -1.37 -2.25
C VAL A 97 5.21 -0.36 -1.91
N GLY A 98 6.28 -0.82 -1.28
CA GLY A 98 7.46 0.00 -1.07
C GLY A 98 8.46 -0.08 -2.22
N PRO A 99 9.48 0.80 -2.21
CA PRO A 99 10.44 0.94 -3.31
C PRO A 99 11.29 -0.30 -3.56
N ARG A 100 11.36 -1.27 -2.64
CA ARG A 100 12.10 -2.52 -2.83
C ARG A 100 11.26 -3.66 -3.39
N ALA A 101 9.95 -3.46 -3.57
CA ALA A 101 9.05 -4.49 -4.07
C ALA A 101 9.32 -4.84 -5.54
N MET A 102 9.82 -3.89 -6.36
CA MET A 102 10.09 -4.08 -7.80
C MET A 102 8.91 -4.71 -8.57
N VAL A 103 7.67 -4.35 -8.20
CA VAL A 103 6.45 -4.82 -8.87
C VAL A 103 5.89 -3.74 -9.81
N GLU A 104 5.27 -4.17 -10.90
CA GLU A 104 4.51 -3.31 -11.79
C GLU A 104 3.01 -3.31 -11.39
N PRO A 105 2.45 -2.18 -10.92
CA PRO A 105 1.07 -2.14 -10.40
C PRO A 105 0.02 -2.63 -11.40
N SER A 106 0.15 -2.25 -12.68
CA SER A 106 -0.80 -2.67 -13.72
C SER A 106 -0.76 -4.18 -13.96
N SER A 107 0.43 -4.78 -13.90
CA SER A 107 0.62 -6.23 -13.97
C SER A 107 0.03 -6.95 -12.75
N MET A 108 0.18 -6.38 -11.55
CA MET A 108 -0.41 -6.93 -10.32
C MET A 108 -1.95 -6.96 -10.37
N VAL A 109 -2.59 -5.86 -10.80
CA VAL A 109 -4.05 -5.81 -10.94
C VAL A 109 -4.54 -6.85 -11.95
N PHE A 110 -3.87 -6.97 -13.09
CA PHE A 110 -4.20 -7.98 -14.09
C PHE A 110 -4.02 -9.41 -13.56
N ALA A 111 -2.87 -9.70 -12.94
CA ALA A 111 -2.57 -11.02 -12.39
C ALA A 111 -3.55 -11.40 -11.28
N PHE A 112 -3.89 -10.46 -10.39
CA PHE A 112 -4.86 -10.67 -9.32
C PHE A 112 -6.24 -11.02 -9.87
N GLY A 113 -6.74 -10.27 -10.86
CA GLY A 113 -8.02 -10.55 -11.51
C GLY A 113 -8.05 -11.88 -12.29
N ALA A 114 -6.88 -12.42 -12.67
CA ALA A 114 -6.78 -13.74 -13.28
C ALA A 114 -6.83 -14.86 -12.21
N VAL A 115 -6.09 -14.72 -11.11
CA VAL A 115 -6.01 -15.76 -10.06
C VAL A 115 -7.21 -15.77 -9.13
N SER A 116 -7.93 -14.66 -8.99
CA SER A 116 -9.07 -14.55 -8.07
C SER A 116 -10.35 -15.19 -8.58
N ARG A 117 -10.42 -15.59 -9.86
CA ARG A 117 -11.61 -16.21 -10.45
C ARG A 117 -11.92 -17.57 -9.82
N GLY A 118 -13.18 -17.80 -9.45
CA GLY A 118 -13.62 -19.00 -8.75
C GLY A 118 -13.19 -19.05 -7.29
N THR A 119 -12.83 -17.92 -6.69
CA THR A 119 -12.34 -17.84 -5.30
C THR A 119 -13.15 -16.85 -4.50
N LEU A 120 -12.93 -16.80 -3.18
CA LEU A 120 -13.57 -15.81 -2.30
C LEU A 120 -13.24 -14.35 -2.64
N ALA A 121 -12.18 -14.11 -3.43
CA ALA A 121 -11.75 -12.79 -3.86
C ALA A 121 -12.17 -12.48 -5.31
N GLU A 122 -13.06 -13.29 -5.91
CA GLU A 122 -13.55 -13.02 -7.25
C GLU A 122 -14.28 -11.68 -7.31
N GLY A 123 -13.81 -10.81 -8.21
CA GLY A 123 -14.34 -9.45 -8.37
C GLY A 123 -13.90 -8.46 -7.29
N ALA A 124 -12.98 -8.84 -6.39
CA ALA A 124 -12.42 -7.92 -5.40
C ALA A 124 -11.56 -6.83 -6.06
N LEU A 125 -11.61 -5.62 -5.51
CA LEU A 125 -10.74 -4.52 -5.90
C LEU A 125 -9.36 -4.69 -5.25
N LEU A 126 -8.30 -4.72 -6.05
CA LEU A 126 -6.92 -4.59 -5.56
C LEU A 126 -6.52 -3.12 -5.55
N ASP A 127 -6.47 -2.51 -4.37
CA ASP A 127 -6.02 -1.12 -4.19
C ASP A 127 -4.53 -1.10 -3.87
N ILE A 128 -3.71 -0.48 -4.73
CA ILE A 128 -2.25 -0.48 -4.60
C ILE A 128 -1.82 0.89 -4.05
N VAL A 129 -1.26 0.88 -2.84
CA VAL A 129 -0.78 2.07 -2.14
C VAL A 129 0.74 2.09 -2.14
N ALA A 130 1.34 3.08 -2.80
CA ALA A 130 2.78 3.29 -2.75
C ALA A 130 3.20 3.81 -1.37
N VAL A 131 4.22 3.20 -0.77
CA VAL A 131 4.75 3.61 0.54
C VAL A 131 6.17 4.15 0.34
N PRO A 132 6.46 5.39 0.76
CA PRO A 132 7.80 5.97 0.60
C PRO A 132 8.82 5.19 1.43
N ALA A 133 10.07 5.12 0.95
CA ALA A 133 11.16 4.66 1.80
C ALA A 133 11.36 5.64 2.95
N LYS A 134 11.72 5.12 4.11
CA LYS A 134 12.08 5.91 5.29
C LYS A 134 13.57 5.89 5.52
N ALA A 135 14.06 6.92 6.19
CA ALA A 135 15.42 7.04 6.67
C ALA A 135 15.41 7.53 8.12
N VAL A 136 16.37 7.04 8.90
CA VAL A 136 16.56 7.42 10.30
C VAL A 136 17.93 8.07 10.46
N CYS A 137 17.98 9.23 11.11
CA CYS A 137 19.24 9.88 11.45
C CYS A 137 19.94 9.09 12.57
N LEU A 138 21.20 8.72 12.36
CA LEU A 138 21.95 7.88 13.29
C LEU A 138 22.40 8.61 14.56
N ASP A 139 22.39 9.94 14.56
CA ASP A 139 22.86 10.73 15.70
C ASP A 139 21.72 11.24 16.60
N CYS A 140 20.49 11.39 16.07
CA CYS A 140 19.34 11.90 16.84
C CYS A 140 18.05 11.09 16.69
N SER A 141 18.09 9.98 15.93
CA SER A 141 16.94 9.09 15.69
C SER A 141 15.72 9.75 15.04
N HIS A 142 15.92 10.88 14.35
CA HIS A 142 14.84 11.50 13.59
C HIS A 142 14.51 10.69 12.34
N GLU A 143 13.24 10.35 12.15
CA GLU A 143 12.70 9.73 10.93
C GLU A 143 12.38 10.80 9.88
N ALA A 144 12.74 10.51 8.62
CA ALA A 144 12.38 11.29 7.45
C ALA A 144 12.11 10.35 6.25
N GLU A 145 11.44 10.87 5.22
CA GLU A 145 11.31 10.15 3.95
C GLU A 145 12.65 10.14 3.21
N ALA A 146 12.96 9.01 2.57
CA ALA A 146 14.22 8.76 1.88
C ALA A 146 14.47 9.72 0.71
N GLU A 147 13.44 10.32 0.14
CA GLU A 147 13.57 11.35 -0.91
C GLU A 147 14.31 12.60 -0.42
N ARG A 148 14.41 12.78 0.91
CA ARG A 148 15.16 13.86 1.55
C ARG A 148 16.64 13.51 1.82
N LEU A 149 17.07 12.30 1.43
CA LEU A 149 18.47 11.89 1.54
C LEU A 149 19.31 12.73 0.57
N GLY A 150 20.14 13.60 1.14
CA GLY A 150 20.87 14.65 0.42
C GLY A 150 20.89 15.96 1.21
N GLU A 151 19.98 16.11 2.16
CA GLU A 151 19.95 17.20 3.12
C GLU A 151 20.50 16.76 4.49
N ALA A 152 21.08 17.71 5.21
CA ALA A 152 21.40 17.54 6.62
C ALA A 152 20.12 17.37 7.44
N CYS A 153 20.19 16.57 8.50
CA CYS A 153 19.08 16.34 9.42
C CYS A 153 18.56 17.67 9.98
N PRO A 154 17.25 17.98 9.82
CA PRO A 154 16.69 19.25 10.27
C PRO A 154 16.67 19.39 11.81
N ARG A 155 16.94 18.30 12.54
CA ARG A 155 16.94 18.27 14.00
C ARG A 155 18.31 18.48 14.62
N CYS A 156 19.38 17.94 14.02
CA CYS A 156 20.73 18.00 14.60
C CYS A 156 21.82 18.46 13.62
N GLY A 157 21.50 18.62 12.34
CA GLY A 157 22.47 19.00 11.30
C GLY A 157 23.39 17.88 10.81
N SER A 158 23.21 16.64 11.29
CA SER A 158 23.99 15.48 10.84
C SER A 158 23.60 15.03 9.43
N ASP A 159 24.56 14.56 8.66
CA ASP A 159 24.39 13.91 7.35
C ASP A 159 24.32 12.38 7.44
N ARG A 160 24.43 11.81 8.65
CA ARG A 160 24.47 10.37 8.88
C ARG A 160 23.07 9.79 8.91
N TRP A 161 22.61 9.34 7.75
CA TRP A 161 21.34 8.66 7.58
C TRP A 161 21.50 7.15 7.39
N MET A 162 20.56 6.40 7.95
CA MET A 162 20.36 4.98 7.64
C MET A 162 19.00 4.83 6.94
N LEU A 163 19.01 4.23 5.77
CA LEU A 163 17.79 3.84 5.07
C LEU A 163 17.13 2.67 5.79
N GLU A 164 15.83 2.80 6.08
CA GLU A 164 15.04 1.65 6.52
C GLU A 164 14.84 0.71 5.33
N GLU A 165 15.28 -0.53 5.49
CA GLU A 165 15.30 -1.50 4.40
C GLU A 165 13.94 -2.15 4.11
N ASP A 166 12.89 -1.87 4.89
CA ASP A 166 11.84 -2.86 5.13
C ASP A 166 10.54 -2.67 4.34
N VAL A 167 10.48 -1.76 3.37
CA VAL A 167 9.25 -1.55 2.58
C VAL A 167 9.32 -2.36 1.28
N GLY A 168 9.05 -3.65 1.42
CA GLY A 168 8.78 -4.59 0.31
C GLY A 168 7.30 -4.55 -0.10
N LEU A 169 6.71 -5.72 -0.32
CA LEU A 169 5.28 -5.89 -0.56
C LEU A 169 4.59 -6.28 0.76
N ARG A 170 3.48 -5.62 1.14
CA ARG A 170 2.71 -5.97 2.33
C ARG A 170 1.20 -5.87 2.09
N LEU A 171 0.44 -6.81 2.63
CA LEU A 171 -1.02 -6.68 2.69
C LEU A 171 -1.41 -5.62 3.71
N GLY A 172 -2.36 -4.77 3.32
CA GLY A 172 -2.97 -3.75 4.17
C GLY A 172 -4.37 -4.15 4.63
N GLU A 173 -5.28 -3.19 4.60
CA GLU A 173 -6.69 -3.43 4.95
C GLU A 173 -7.36 -4.39 3.95
N ILE A 174 -8.26 -5.22 4.47
CA ILE A 174 -9.12 -6.11 3.68
C ILE A 174 -10.56 -5.81 4.08
N GLU A 175 -11.43 -5.60 3.10
CA GLU A 175 -12.87 -5.45 3.31
C GLU A 175 -13.56 -6.76 2.96
N VAL A 176 -14.40 -7.26 3.87
CA VAL A 176 -15.07 -8.56 3.81
C VAL A 176 -16.55 -8.44 4.19
N ASP A 177 -17.32 -9.50 3.98
CA ASP A 177 -18.75 -9.60 4.36
C ASP A 177 -19.01 -9.73 5.87
#